data_AF-A0A117NK45-F1
#
_entry.id   AF-A0A117NK45-F1
#
_cell.length_a   1.000
_cell.length_b   1.000
_cell.length_c   1.000
_cell.angle_alpha   90.00
_cell.angle_beta   90.00
_cell.angle_gamma   90.00
#
_symmetry.space_group_name_H-M   'P 1'
#
loop_
_entity.id
_entity.type
_entity.pdbx_description
1 polymer ?
#
loop_
_entity_poly.entity_id
_entity_poly.type
_entity_poly.pdbx_seq_one_letter_code
_entity_poly.pdbx_strand_id
1 'polypeptide(L)'
;MVGHKQVSSKLRTPILNSTLNSEINSVPRGFEYQANKGKVTGTRPIPVPNDAQLEQLTQLRIRATERAQRNEWIQATFAYVMNHVDIAIATGDNCYQALMGLKERLRNVHRRLLDELALEAYHDEQLELELWEQVC
;
A
#
# COMPACT_ATOMS: atom_id res chain seq x y z
N MET A 1 -62.82 5.12 -19.60
CA MET A 1 -61.86 4.07 -20.02
C MET A 1 -60.47 4.71 -20.05
N VAL A 2 -59.83 4.99 -18.91
CA VAL A 2 -58.92 4.13 -18.11
C VAL A 2 -57.87 3.39 -18.96
N GLY A 3 -56.60 3.75 -18.75
CA GLY A 3 -55.45 3.00 -19.23
C GLY A 3 -54.09 3.69 -19.03
N HIS A 4 -53.80 4.25 -17.84
CA HIS A 4 -52.44 4.63 -17.45
C HIS A 4 -51.55 3.38 -17.41
N LYS A 5 -50.52 3.30 -18.26
CA LYS A 5 -49.46 2.31 -18.10
C LYS A 5 -48.30 2.91 -17.31
N GLN A 6 -48.27 2.59 -16.02
CA GLN A 6 -47.04 2.55 -15.22
C GLN A 6 -46.10 1.52 -15.84
N VAL A 7 -44.84 1.87 -16.04
CA VAL A 7 -43.77 0.89 -16.24
C VAL A 7 -42.86 0.95 -15.02
N SER A 8 -42.68 -0.25 -14.48
CA SER A 8 -42.19 -0.60 -13.17
C SER A 8 -40.71 -0.27 -12.95
N SER A 9 -40.42 0.40 -11.84
CA SER A 9 -39.12 0.42 -11.19
C SER A 9 -38.94 -0.87 -10.38
N LYS A 10 -38.11 -1.78 -10.88
CA LYS A 10 -37.51 -2.95 -10.20
C LYS A 10 -36.62 -3.59 -11.27
N LEU A 11 -35.30 -3.61 -11.14
CA LEU A 11 -34.59 -4.63 -10.37
C LEU A 11 -33.27 -4.06 -9.85
N ARG A 12 -33.21 -3.94 -8.52
CA ARG A 12 -31.97 -3.97 -7.74
C ARG A 12 -31.33 -5.35 -7.91
N THR A 13 -30.04 -5.38 -8.22
CA THR A 13 -29.16 -6.50 -7.90
C THR A 13 -27.99 -5.97 -7.08
N PRO A 14 -27.95 -6.21 -5.76
CA PRO A 14 -26.72 -6.18 -4.98
C PRO A 14 -26.19 -7.62 -4.88
N ILE A 15 -25.10 -7.90 -5.60
CA ILE A 15 -24.30 -9.13 -5.47
C ILE A 15 -22.88 -8.59 -5.59
N LEU A 16 -21.98 -8.59 -4.60
CA LEU A 16 -21.70 -9.47 -3.47
C LEU A 16 -21.10 -8.60 -2.35
N ASN A 17 -21.63 -8.64 -1.12
CA ASN A 17 -20.96 -8.08 0.06
C ASN A 17 -21.37 -8.84 1.33
N SER A 18 -21.39 -10.18 1.29
CA SER A 18 -21.79 -10.99 2.45
C SER A 18 -20.87 -12.16 2.78
N THR A 19 -19.64 -12.22 2.27
CA THR A 19 -18.72 -13.34 2.55
C THR A 19 -17.38 -12.91 3.16
N LEU A 20 -17.30 -11.73 3.80
CA LEU A 20 -16.08 -11.28 4.48
C LEU A 20 -16.25 -10.96 5.98
N ASN A 21 -17.43 -11.16 6.55
CA ASN A 21 -17.67 -10.87 7.98
C ASN A 21 -17.87 -12.13 8.84
N SER A 22 -17.75 -13.33 8.28
CA SER A 22 -17.92 -14.59 9.02
C SER A 22 -16.63 -15.15 9.62
N GLU A 23 -15.45 -14.78 9.11
CA GLU A 23 -14.18 -15.42 9.49
C GLU A 23 -13.32 -14.59 10.46
N ILE A 24 -13.75 -13.38 10.82
CA ILE A 24 -13.03 -12.52 11.78
C ILE A 24 -13.36 -12.90 13.25
N ASN A 25 -14.35 -13.77 13.48
CA ASN A 25 -14.78 -14.15 14.83
C ASN A 25 -14.11 -15.41 15.41
N SER A 26 -13.09 -15.96 14.76
CA SER A 26 -12.29 -17.06 15.32
C SER A 26 -10.84 -16.64 15.57
N VAL A 27 -10.63 -15.53 16.27
CA VAL A 27 -9.35 -15.30 16.96
C VAL A 27 -9.32 -16.27 18.15
N PRO A 28 -8.35 -17.20 18.23
CA PRO A 28 -8.19 -18.05 19.42
C PRO A 28 -8.00 -17.14 20.63
N ARG A 29 -9.03 -17.08 21.48
CA ARG A 29 -8.99 -16.31 22.71
C ARG A 29 -8.15 -17.12 23.70
N GLY A 30 -6.88 -16.74 23.84
CA GLY A 30 -5.97 -17.29 24.85
C GLY A 30 -4.74 -17.98 24.28
N PHE A 31 -3.82 -17.21 23.70
CA PHE A 31 -2.41 -17.55 23.87
C PHE A 31 -1.99 -17.04 25.24
N GLU A 32 -2.08 -17.89 26.26
CA GLU A 32 -1.36 -17.67 27.51
C GLU A 32 0.13 -17.65 27.18
N TYR A 33 0.70 -16.46 27.00
CA TYR A 33 2.14 -16.28 26.99
C TYR A 33 2.65 -16.61 28.41
N GLN A 34 3.01 -17.87 28.64
CA GLN A 34 3.93 -18.20 29.72
C GLN A 34 5.29 -17.61 29.34
N ALA A 35 5.51 -16.36 29.72
CA ALA A 35 6.82 -15.75 29.63
C ALA A 35 7.79 -16.61 30.44
N ASN A 36 8.61 -17.40 29.75
CA ASN A 36 9.76 -18.07 30.35
C ASN A 36 10.64 -16.98 30.95
N LYS A 37 10.52 -16.76 32.27
CA LYS A 37 11.40 -15.89 33.06
C LYS A 37 12.76 -16.55 33.22
N GLY A 38 13.38 -16.92 32.10
CA GLY A 38 14.79 -17.27 32.06
C GLY A 38 15.56 -16.13 32.69
N LYS A 39 16.41 -16.46 33.66
CA LYS A 39 17.26 -15.51 34.38
C LYS A 39 18.14 -14.82 33.33
N VAL A 40 17.84 -13.56 32.99
CA VAL A 40 18.65 -12.76 32.06
C VAL A 40 19.98 -12.49 32.77
N THR A 41 20.93 -13.41 32.62
CA THR A 41 22.29 -13.29 33.14
C THR A 41 23.07 -12.36 32.23
N GLY A 42 22.99 -11.05 32.51
CA GLY A 42 23.81 -10.04 31.86
C GLY A 42 23.10 -8.70 31.77
N THR A 43 23.45 -7.77 32.67
CA THR A 43 23.19 -6.34 32.47
C THR A 43 24.17 -5.81 31.42
N ARG A 44 24.01 -6.21 30.15
CA ARG A 44 24.55 -5.40 29.06
C ARG A 44 23.59 -4.23 28.88
N PRO A 45 24.03 -2.99 29.10
CA PRO A 45 23.21 -1.82 28.80
C PRO A 45 22.77 -1.91 27.33
N ILE A 46 21.48 -1.67 27.06
CA ILE A 46 21.02 -1.47 25.68
C ILE A 46 21.69 -0.17 25.22
N PRO A 47 22.44 -0.18 24.12
CA PRO A 47 23.08 1.03 23.65
C PRO A 47 21.99 2.02 23.20
N VAL A 48 22.12 3.27 23.63
CA VAL A 48 21.13 4.32 23.42
C VAL A 48 21.71 5.33 22.43
N PRO A 49 21.01 5.63 21.32
CA PRO A 49 21.41 6.69 20.41
C PRO A 49 21.53 8.03 21.13
N ASN A 50 22.52 8.83 20.76
CA ASN A 50 22.61 10.22 21.23
C ASN A 50 21.56 11.11 20.53
N ASP A 51 21.39 12.34 21.00
CA ASP A 51 20.36 13.27 20.47
C ASP A 51 20.48 13.51 18.96
N ALA A 52 21.71 13.59 18.42
CA ALA A 52 21.93 13.79 16.99
C ALA A 52 21.53 12.56 16.16
N GLN A 53 21.85 11.36 16.64
CA GLN A 53 21.43 10.10 16.02
C GLN A 53 19.91 9.93 16.08
N LEU A 54 19.28 10.31 17.20
CA LEU A 54 17.83 10.26 17.37
C LEU A 54 17.11 11.21 16.40
N GLU A 55 17.64 12.40 16.19
CA GLU A 55 17.12 13.33 15.18
C GLU A 55 17.21 12.72 13.78
N GLN A 56 18.33 12.11 13.41
CA GLN A 56 18.50 11.46 12.10
C GLN A 56 17.52 10.29 11.90
N LEU A 57 17.32 9.44 12.92
CA LEU A 57 16.32 8.37 12.90
C LEU A 57 14.89 8.92 12.78
N THR A 58 14.62 10.07 13.40
CA THR A 58 13.33 10.76 13.28
C THR A 58 13.10 11.23 11.84
N GLN A 59 14.11 11.83 11.21
CA GLN A 59 14.04 12.24 9.81
C GLN A 59 13.86 11.05 8.85
N LEU A 60 14.54 9.93 9.10
CA LEU A 60 14.33 8.68 8.36
C LEU A 60 12.88 8.20 8.44
N ARG A 61 12.28 8.22 9.63
CA ARG A 61 10.87 7.84 9.83
C ARG A 61 9.90 8.76 9.10
N ILE A 62 10.16 10.08 9.12
CA ILE A 62 9.34 11.05 8.38
C ILE A 62 9.39 10.73 6.88
N ARG A 63 10.60 10.56 6.31
CA ARG A 63 10.78 10.23 4.89
C ARG A 63 10.13 8.90 4.51
N ALA A 64 10.23 7.86 5.37
CA ALA A 64 9.55 6.59 5.15
C ALA A 64 8.02 6.75 5.08
N THR A 65 7.46 7.61 5.93
CA THR A 65 6.01 7.92 5.94
C THR A 65 5.60 8.65 4.66
N GLU A 66 6.35 9.66 4.25
CA GLU A 66 6.11 10.41 3.00
C GLU A 66 6.24 9.51 1.76
N ARG A 67 7.22 8.61 1.74
CA ARG A 67 7.40 7.61 0.69
C ARG A 67 6.22 6.64 0.63
N ALA A 68 5.69 6.19 1.76
CA ALA A 68 4.50 5.36 1.79
C ALA A 68 3.28 6.08 1.19
N GLN A 69 3.07 7.35 1.54
CA GLN A 69 1.99 8.18 0.98
C GLN A 69 2.17 8.40 -0.53
N ARG A 70 3.41 8.67 -1.00
CA ARG A 70 3.72 8.78 -2.43
C ARG A 70 3.41 7.49 -3.17
N ASN A 71 3.80 6.34 -2.62
CA ASN A 71 3.51 5.03 -3.20
C ASN A 71 2.00 4.81 -3.33
N GLU A 72 1.23 5.06 -2.27
CA GLU A 72 -0.23 4.96 -2.30
C GLU A 72 -0.84 5.84 -3.39
N TRP A 73 -0.42 7.11 -3.47
CA TRP A 73 -0.90 8.03 -4.49
C TRP A 73 -0.54 7.58 -5.91
N ILE A 74 0.68 7.10 -6.14
CA ILE A 74 1.13 6.55 -7.44
C ILE A 74 0.23 5.39 -7.85
N GLN A 75 0.02 4.43 -6.95
CA GLN A 75 -0.78 3.23 -7.22
C GLN A 75 -2.24 3.59 -7.53
N ALA A 76 -2.85 4.47 -6.73
CA ALA A 76 -4.23 4.93 -6.93
C ALA A 76 -4.39 5.66 -8.27
N THR A 77 -3.47 6.58 -8.58
CA THR A 77 -3.49 7.35 -9.83
C THR A 77 -3.28 6.45 -11.04
N PHE A 78 -2.33 5.52 -10.96
CA PHE A 78 -2.08 4.56 -12.02
C PHE A 78 -3.30 3.67 -12.28
N ALA A 79 -3.90 3.10 -11.24
CA ALA A 79 -5.09 2.28 -11.37
C ALA A 79 -6.26 3.04 -12.02
N TYR A 80 -6.48 4.29 -11.60
CA TYR A 80 -7.50 5.16 -12.17
C TYR A 80 -7.27 5.40 -13.67
N VAL A 81 -6.08 5.84 -14.07
CA VAL A 81 -5.76 6.14 -15.48
C VAL A 81 -5.81 4.87 -16.33
N MET A 82 -5.29 3.76 -15.83
CA MET A 82 -5.31 2.49 -16.55
C MET A 82 -6.73 1.99 -16.81
N ASN A 83 -7.63 2.12 -15.82
CA ASN A 83 -9.03 1.78 -16.00
C ASN A 83 -9.68 2.62 -17.11
N HIS A 84 -9.38 3.91 -17.19
CA HIS A 84 -9.88 4.76 -18.29
C HIS A 84 -9.34 4.35 -19.66
N VAL A 85 -8.06 4.01 -19.75
CA VAL A 85 -7.47 3.52 -21.00
C VAL A 85 -8.08 2.18 -21.41
N ASP A 86 -8.31 1.27 -20.46
CA ASP A 86 -8.92 -0.03 -20.72
C ASP A 86 -10.37 0.08 -21.18
N ILE A 87 -11.16 0.97 -20.58
CA ILE A 87 -12.51 1.29 -21.06
C ILE A 87 -12.45 1.84 -22.49
N ALA A 88 -11.57 2.81 -22.76
CA ALA A 88 -11.44 3.41 -24.09
C ALA A 88 -11.07 2.36 -25.15
N ILE A 89 -10.14 1.44 -24.83
CA ILE A 89 -9.76 0.31 -25.70
C ILE A 89 -10.97 -0.60 -25.95
N ALA A 90 -11.74 -0.93 -24.91
CA ALA A 90 -12.90 -1.81 -25.04
C ALA A 90 -14.05 -1.20 -25.86
N THR A 91 -14.15 0.14 -25.89
CA THR A 91 -15.26 0.85 -26.55
C THR A 91 -14.99 1.34 -27.98
N GLY A 92 -13.76 1.32 -28.49
CA GLY A 92 -13.39 2.08 -29.68
C GLY A 92 -12.62 1.31 -30.77
N ASP A 93 -13.08 1.44 -32.02
CA ASP A 93 -12.53 0.70 -33.18
C ASP A 93 -11.42 1.42 -33.98
N ASN A 94 -11.10 2.70 -33.71
CA ASN A 94 -10.17 3.46 -34.58
C ASN A 94 -8.87 3.94 -33.92
N CYS A 95 -8.70 3.78 -32.61
CA CYS A 95 -7.52 4.28 -31.87
C CYS A 95 -6.77 3.19 -31.11
N TYR A 96 -7.05 1.90 -31.37
CA TYR A 96 -6.51 0.78 -30.60
C TYR A 96 -4.98 0.83 -30.45
N GLN A 97 -4.25 0.99 -31.55
CA GLN A 97 -2.77 1.01 -31.54
C GLN A 97 -2.22 2.19 -30.72
N ALA A 98 -2.82 3.38 -30.84
CA ALA A 98 -2.42 4.55 -30.08
C ALA A 98 -2.68 4.35 -28.57
N LEU A 99 -3.85 3.78 -28.21
CA LEU A 99 -4.21 3.49 -26.83
C LEU A 99 -3.32 2.40 -26.21
N MET A 100 -2.97 1.36 -26.97
CA MET A 100 -2.02 0.34 -26.53
C MET A 100 -0.62 0.92 -26.32
N GLY A 101 -0.16 1.78 -27.22
CA GLY A 101 1.10 2.51 -27.06
C GLY A 101 1.10 3.41 -25.82
N LEU A 102 0.00 4.12 -25.56
CA LEU A 102 -0.17 4.92 -24.34
C LEU A 102 -0.16 4.03 -23.09
N LYS A 103 -0.88 2.91 -23.10
CA LYS A 103 -0.94 1.94 -22.00
C LYS A 103 0.45 1.42 -21.62
N GLU A 104 1.28 1.11 -22.61
CA GLU A 104 2.65 0.64 -22.37
C GLU A 104 3.55 1.76 -21.83
N ARG A 105 3.40 2.99 -22.33
CA ARG A 105 4.13 4.15 -21.77
C ARG A 105 3.77 4.40 -20.30
N LEU A 106 2.47 4.31 -19.95
CA LEU A 106 2.02 4.39 -18.55
C LEU A 106 2.58 3.24 -17.71
N ARG A 107 2.57 2.02 -18.26
CA ARG A 107 3.40 0.84 -17.90
C ARG A 107 4.76 1.23 -17.33
N ASN A 108 5.54 1.83 -18.21
CA ASN A 108 6.94 2.12 -17.98
C ASN A 108 7.15 3.28 -17.00
N VAL A 109 6.32 4.32 -17.06
CA VAL A 109 6.38 5.42 -16.09
C VAL A 109 6.06 4.90 -14.67
N HIS A 110 5.02 4.09 -14.52
CA HIS A 110 4.67 3.53 -13.22
C HIS A 110 5.80 2.68 -12.64
N ARG A 111 6.38 1.78 -13.44
CA ARG A 111 7.52 0.97 -13.01
C ARG A 111 8.68 1.84 -12.53
N ARG A 112 9.08 2.84 -13.33
CA ARG A 112 10.18 3.74 -12.98
C ARG A 112 9.94 4.47 -11.66
N LEU A 113 8.73 4.98 -11.43
CA LEU A 113 8.40 5.65 -10.17
C LEU A 113 8.48 4.70 -8.97
N LEU A 114 8.05 3.44 -9.12
CA LEU A 114 8.20 2.44 -8.06
C LEU A 114 9.66 2.08 -7.81
N ASP A 115 10.46 1.96 -8.87
CA ASP A 115 11.91 1.69 -8.76
C ASP A 115 12.63 2.85 -8.04
N GLU A 116 12.26 4.10 -8.33
CA GLU A 116 12.79 5.29 -7.65
C GLU A 116 12.45 5.28 -6.14
N LEU A 117 11.21 4.93 -5.76
CA LEU A 117 10.85 4.80 -4.35
C LEU A 117 11.55 3.62 -3.65
N ALA A 118 11.77 2.51 -4.37
CA ALA A 118 12.50 1.36 -3.84
C ALA A 118 13.98 1.69 -3.62
N LEU A 119 14.59 2.46 -4.52
CA LEU A 119 15.96 2.93 -4.36
C LEU A 119 16.10 3.90 -3.19
N GLU A 120 15.16 4.83 -3.02
CA GLU A 120 15.09 5.70 -1.84
C GLU A 120 15.00 4.87 -0.54
N ALA A 121 14.15 3.83 -0.53
CA ALA A 121 14.02 2.92 0.61
C ALA A 121 15.33 2.23 0.97
N TYR A 122 16.06 1.75 -0.04
CA TYR A 122 17.34 1.10 0.13
C TYR A 122 18.38 2.05 0.76
N HIS A 123 18.46 3.29 0.27
CA HIS A 123 19.38 4.27 0.85
C HIS A 123 19.03 4.63 2.30
N ASP A 124 17.75 4.76 2.62
CA ASP A 124 17.30 5.00 3.99
C ASP A 124 17.67 3.85 4.92
N GLU A 125 17.51 2.60 4.47
CA GLU A 125 17.87 1.41 5.24
C GLU A 125 19.38 1.32 5.48
N GLN A 126 20.20 1.61 4.47
CA GLN A 126 21.66 1.66 4.65
C GLN A 126 22.06 2.72 5.68
N LEU A 127 21.48 3.92 5.61
CA LEU A 127 21.76 4.97 6.58
C LEU A 127 21.30 4.57 7.99
N GLU A 128 20.13 3.94 8.12
CA GLU A 128 19.66 3.44 9.42
C GLU A 128 20.65 2.42 10.01
N LEU A 129 21.14 1.48 9.20
CA LEU A 129 22.14 0.50 9.63
C LEU A 129 23.44 1.18 10.09
N GLU A 130 23.96 2.14 9.32
CA GLU A 130 25.16 2.91 9.69
C GLU A 130 24.98 3.64 11.03
N LEU A 131 23.79 4.15 11.32
CA LEU A 131 23.49 4.79 12.61
C LEU A 131 23.48 3.79 13.75
N TRP A 132 22.90 2.61 13.55
CA TRP A 132 22.88 1.55 14.56
C TRP A 132 24.25 0.94 14.84
N GLU A 133 25.11 0.84 13.82
CA GLU A 133 26.50 0.39 13.97
C GLU A 133 27.35 1.36 14.82
N GLN A 134 27.04 2.67 14.79
CA GLN A 134 27.73 3.67 15.62
C GLN A 134 27.27 3.66 17.08
N VAL A 135 26.10 3.08 17.36
CA VAL A 135 25.51 3.01 18.70
C VAL A 135 26.04 1.78 19.46
N CYS A 136 26.35 0.69 18.76
CA CYS A 136 26.82 -0.58 19.32
C CYS A 136 28.33 -0.65 19.57
#